data_AF-A0A9W4NLC7-F1
#
_entry.id   AF-A0A9W4NLC7-F1
#
_cell.length_a   1.000
_cell.length_b   1.000
_cell.length_c   1.000
_cell.angle_alpha   90.00
_cell.angle_beta   90.00
_cell.angle_gamma   90.00
#
_symmetry.space_group_name_H-M   'P 1'
#
loop_
_entity.id
_entity.type
_entity.pdbx_description
1 polymer ?
#
loop_
_entity_poly.entity_id
_entity_poly.type
_entity_poly.pdbx_seq_one_letter_code
_entity_poly.pdbx_strand_id
1 'polypeptide(L)'
;MRLSAALRSPDWLSSLKAAQLQRIARATGIQSSGTKGLLVERIAAQLGLQSDSDKVVNPTGSIPSNVSQGQDLHRLGGSNNQSQGATKNKSLLRPIPDPKPWSILSIDMGIQNLAFAHLHLPRSNGENTQLPVLTAWHRLAVSEIASLNLTGVEDAVQAQSSALKSTDEPDEPDNPAKRSAKSSSTSKSKSKEVESFSPDLYAATAYKLIKSLLTAYQPTHILIERQRFRSGNGSAVQEWTLRVGVFEGMLYAILHALRMERGESITVQGVEPKRVVGYWLEPSAAKEAERLNAREVKKAKIDIVGRWISATQLSKTNSELTSQQPELAVESFEDKILLADPSNSPALGGIVNEYMRKWKKEPKPKKSRASKGTPTHDSPSAEVAIDIGKLDDLADCLLQGVTWIEWQEMRERIVRDGPKALDKI
;
A
#
# COMPACT_ATOMS: atom_id res chain seq x y z
N MET A 1 -8.84 -17.83 -33.87
CA MET A 1 -8.40 -18.89 -32.93
C MET A 1 -7.09 -18.46 -32.28
N ARG A 2 -7.06 -18.21 -30.96
CA ARG A 2 -5.83 -17.91 -30.22
C ARG A 2 -5.25 -19.24 -29.69
N LEU A 3 -4.33 -19.83 -30.44
CA LEU A 3 -3.68 -21.10 -30.10
C LEU A 3 -2.32 -20.91 -29.38
N SER A 4 -2.06 -19.74 -28.80
CA SER A 4 -0.68 -19.30 -28.66
C SER A 4 -0.09 -19.27 -27.24
N ALA A 5 -0.81 -19.54 -26.16
CA ALA A 5 -0.20 -19.45 -24.81
C ALA A 5 -0.23 -20.77 -24.01
N ALA A 6 -1.26 -21.61 -24.20
CA ALA A 6 -1.32 -22.92 -23.54
C ALA A 6 -0.16 -23.86 -23.95
N LEU A 7 0.39 -23.70 -25.16
CA LEU A 7 1.56 -24.42 -25.64
C LEU A 7 2.90 -23.88 -25.11
N ARG A 8 2.89 -22.70 -24.45
CA ARG A 8 4.11 -22.03 -23.93
C ARG A 8 4.25 -22.15 -22.41
N SER A 9 3.23 -22.60 -21.70
CA SER A 9 3.27 -22.87 -20.27
C SER A 9 4.14 -24.10 -19.95
N PRO A 10 4.77 -24.17 -18.77
CA PRO A 10 5.50 -25.38 -18.37
C PRO A 10 4.57 -26.59 -18.30
N ASP A 11 5.07 -27.76 -18.74
CA ASP A 11 4.29 -29.01 -18.80
C ASP A 11 3.66 -29.36 -17.45
N TRP A 12 4.39 -29.12 -16.36
CA TRP A 12 3.91 -29.40 -14.99
C TRP A 12 2.68 -28.57 -14.61
N LEU A 13 2.53 -27.34 -15.12
CA LEU A 13 1.38 -26.50 -14.81
C LEU A 13 0.13 -27.02 -15.52
N SER A 14 0.30 -27.53 -16.75
CA SER A 14 -0.79 -28.09 -17.56
C SER A 14 -1.33 -29.41 -16.99
N SER A 15 -0.49 -30.19 -16.29
CA SER A 15 -0.87 -31.48 -15.70
C SER A 15 -1.75 -31.35 -14.44
N LEU A 16 -1.77 -30.18 -13.80
CA LEU A 16 -2.53 -29.94 -12.58
C LEU A 16 -4.05 -30.00 -12.78
N LYS A 17 -4.77 -30.40 -11.72
CA LYS A 17 -6.24 -30.33 -11.66
C LYS A 17 -6.70 -28.87 -11.53
N ALA A 18 -7.92 -28.56 -11.97
CA ALA A 18 -8.48 -27.22 -11.88
C ALA A 18 -8.46 -26.66 -10.45
N ALA A 19 -8.76 -27.47 -9.43
CA ALA A 19 -8.69 -27.08 -8.03
C ALA A 19 -7.27 -26.73 -7.55
N GLN A 20 -6.23 -27.38 -8.09
CA GLN A 20 -4.83 -27.06 -7.79
C GLN A 20 -4.44 -25.72 -8.43
N LEU A 21 -4.85 -25.48 -9.67
CA LEU A 21 -4.63 -24.20 -10.35
C LEU A 21 -5.37 -23.05 -9.65
N GLN A 22 -6.58 -23.29 -9.16
CA GLN A 22 -7.31 -22.31 -8.34
C GLN A 22 -6.60 -22.00 -7.02
N ARG A 23 -5.99 -23.02 -6.38
CA ARG A 23 -5.16 -22.82 -5.19
C ARG A 23 -3.92 -21.98 -5.50
N ILE A 24 -3.18 -22.31 -6.56
CA ILE A 24 -2.04 -21.51 -7.02
C ILE A 24 -2.47 -20.07 -7.31
N ALA A 25 -3.57 -19.90 -8.04
CA ALA A 25 -4.07 -18.58 -8.39
C ALA A 25 -4.41 -17.76 -7.12
N ARG A 26 -5.11 -18.35 -6.14
CA ARG A 26 -5.38 -17.68 -4.86
C ARG A 26 -4.10 -17.35 -4.09
N ALA A 27 -3.16 -18.28 -4.00
CA ALA A 27 -1.91 -18.11 -3.28
C ALA A 27 -0.96 -17.07 -3.90
N THR A 28 -1.11 -16.78 -5.19
CA THR A 28 -0.28 -15.80 -5.93
C THR A 28 -1.02 -14.51 -6.24
N GLY A 29 -2.26 -14.36 -5.79
CA GLY A 29 -3.07 -13.21 -6.17
C GLY A 29 -3.29 -13.13 -7.69
N ILE A 30 -3.57 -14.24 -8.33
CA ILE A 30 -4.04 -14.33 -9.71
C ILE A 30 -5.53 -14.63 -9.66
N GLN A 31 -6.30 -14.12 -10.62
CA GLN A 31 -7.73 -14.43 -10.70
C GLN A 31 -7.94 -15.95 -10.81
N SER A 32 -8.74 -16.52 -9.91
CA SER A 32 -8.97 -17.97 -9.79
C SER A 32 -10.20 -18.47 -10.56
N SER A 33 -10.98 -17.58 -11.17
CA SER A 33 -12.15 -17.96 -11.98
C SER A 33 -11.78 -18.32 -13.42
N GLY A 34 -12.56 -19.22 -14.02
CA GLY A 34 -12.43 -19.63 -15.42
C GLY A 34 -12.18 -21.14 -15.60
N THR A 35 -12.05 -21.55 -16.86
CA THR A 35 -11.74 -22.93 -17.23
C THR A 35 -10.28 -23.28 -16.90
N LYS A 36 -9.96 -24.58 -16.81
CA LYS A 36 -8.59 -25.08 -16.58
C LYS A 36 -7.58 -24.42 -17.53
N GLY A 37 -7.87 -24.41 -18.83
CA GLY A 37 -6.97 -23.83 -19.84
C GLY A 37 -6.69 -22.34 -19.61
N LEU A 38 -7.71 -21.55 -19.28
CA LEU A 38 -7.55 -20.13 -18.97
C LEU A 38 -6.74 -19.90 -17.70
N LEU A 39 -6.87 -20.76 -16.69
CA LEU A 39 -6.06 -20.67 -15.47
C LEU A 39 -4.59 -20.96 -15.76
N VAL A 40 -4.28 -22.00 -16.55
CA VAL A 40 -2.90 -22.34 -16.95
C VAL A 40 -2.25 -21.17 -17.70
N GLU A 41 -2.94 -20.63 -18.71
CA GLU A 41 -2.45 -19.48 -19.48
C GLU A 41 -2.22 -18.25 -18.60
N ARG A 42 -3.19 -17.91 -17.76
CA ARG A 42 -3.11 -16.72 -16.89
C ARG A 42 -1.99 -16.85 -15.86
N ILE A 43 -1.84 -18.03 -15.24
CA ILE A 43 -0.79 -18.29 -14.25
C ILE A 43 0.59 -18.21 -14.94
N ALA A 44 0.77 -18.91 -16.06
CA ALA A 44 2.05 -18.89 -16.77
C ALA A 44 2.44 -17.46 -17.21
N ALA A 45 1.50 -16.70 -17.77
CA ALA A 45 1.74 -15.34 -18.22
C ALA A 45 2.10 -14.40 -17.06
N GLN A 46 1.36 -14.44 -15.94
CA GLN A 46 1.60 -13.54 -14.81
C GLN A 46 2.81 -13.92 -13.96
N LEU A 47 3.25 -15.18 -14.01
CA LEU A 47 4.46 -15.65 -13.34
C LEU A 47 5.71 -15.61 -14.25
N GLY A 48 5.56 -15.25 -15.52
CA GLY A 48 6.67 -15.27 -16.48
C GLY A 48 7.21 -16.67 -16.78
N LEU A 49 6.40 -17.71 -16.59
CA LEU A 49 6.78 -19.09 -16.83
C LEU A 49 6.60 -19.41 -18.32
N GLN A 50 7.63 -19.15 -19.12
CA GLN A 50 7.70 -19.61 -20.52
C GLN A 50 8.64 -20.79 -20.63
N SER A 51 8.32 -21.75 -21.51
CA SER A 51 9.21 -22.87 -21.86
C SER A 51 10.49 -22.36 -22.53
N ASP A 52 11.65 -22.88 -22.12
CA ASP A 52 12.99 -22.48 -22.59
C ASP A 52 13.27 -22.85 -24.07
N SER A 53 12.28 -23.31 -24.84
CA SER A 53 12.48 -23.78 -26.21
C SER A 53 12.82 -22.68 -27.24
N ASP A 54 12.82 -21.39 -26.87
CA ASP A 54 13.08 -20.28 -27.80
C ASP A 54 13.99 -19.15 -27.28
N LYS A 55 14.98 -19.44 -26.41
CA LYS A 55 16.07 -18.45 -26.15
C LYS A 55 17.09 -18.32 -27.30
N VAL A 56 16.86 -18.99 -28.44
CA VAL A 56 17.73 -18.91 -29.63
C VAL A 56 16.93 -18.44 -30.85
N VAL A 57 16.40 -17.23 -30.81
CA VAL A 57 16.16 -16.47 -32.05
C VAL A 57 16.50 -15.01 -31.80
N ASN A 58 17.74 -14.63 -32.15
CA ASN A 58 18.12 -13.24 -32.35
C ASN A 58 17.17 -12.61 -33.39
N PRO A 59 16.54 -11.45 -33.14
CA PRO A 59 15.93 -10.68 -34.20
C PRO A 59 17.02 -9.83 -34.86
N THR A 60 17.81 -10.43 -35.74
CA THR A 60 18.41 -9.67 -36.86
C THR A 60 17.30 -9.46 -37.88
N GLY A 61 16.49 -8.43 -37.65
CA GLY A 61 15.48 -7.93 -38.57
C GLY A 61 15.96 -6.64 -39.21
N SER A 62 16.62 -6.79 -40.34
CA SER A 62 17.06 -5.77 -41.28
C SER A 62 15.94 -4.78 -41.64
N ILE A 63 16.22 -3.49 -41.47
CA ILE A 63 15.48 -2.38 -42.09
C ILE A 63 16.05 -2.19 -43.50
N PRO A 64 15.24 -2.18 -44.57
CA PRO A 64 15.71 -1.85 -45.91
C PRO A 64 15.98 -0.34 -46.03
N SER A 65 17.13 -0.04 -46.61
CA SER A 65 17.68 1.26 -46.95
C SER A 65 16.91 1.94 -48.08
N ASN A 66 16.71 3.26 -47.93
CA ASN A 66 16.76 4.22 -49.02
C ASN A 66 16.82 5.64 -48.44
N VAL A 67 17.99 6.29 -48.52
CA VAL A 67 18.19 7.65 -49.05
C VAL A 67 19.70 7.85 -49.24
N SER A 68 20.09 8.17 -50.47
CA SER A 68 21.44 8.52 -50.91
C SER A 68 21.80 9.95 -50.53
N GLN A 69 23.06 10.16 -50.12
CA GLN A 69 23.94 11.35 -50.23
C GLN A 69 25.04 11.11 -49.17
N GLY A 70 26.35 11.09 -49.39
CA GLY A 70 27.22 11.45 -50.50
C GLY A 70 28.51 11.99 -49.85
N GLN A 71 29.65 11.29 -50.02
CA GLN A 71 31.04 11.76 -49.83
C GLN A 71 31.44 12.09 -48.37
N ASP A 72 32.61 11.75 -47.80
CA ASP A 72 33.97 11.63 -48.32
C ASP A 72 34.82 10.61 -47.53
N LEU A 73 35.83 10.07 -48.22
CA LEU A 73 36.94 9.28 -47.71
C LEU A 73 37.87 10.12 -46.82
N HIS A 74 38.40 9.54 -45.73
CA HIS A 74 39.86 9.58 -45.50
C HIS A 74 40.36 8.41 -44.63
N ARG A 75 41.52 7.94 -45.04
CA ARG A 75 42.27 6.70 -44.80
C ARG A 75 43.19 6.81 -43.56
N LEU A 76 43.48 5.69 -42.89
CA LEU A 76 44.82 5.16 -42.48
C LEU A 76 44.78 4.35 -41.15
N GLY A 77 45.08 3.04 -41.22
CA GLY A 77 46.25 2.40 -40.56
C GLY A 77 45.88 1.83 -39.17
N GLY A 78 45.93 0.54 -38.85
CA GLY A 78 46.96 -0.47 -39.12
C GLY A 78 47.84 -0.64 -37.89
N SER A 79 47.63 -1.68 -37.06
CA SER A 79 48.70 -2.57 -36.56
C SER A 79 48.16 -3.64 -35.61
N ASN A 80 48.53 -4.88 -35.93
CA ASN A 80 48.56 -6.03 -35.03
C ASN A 80 49.45 -5.75 -33.81
N ASN A 81 49.09 -6.29 -32.65
CA ASN A 81 50.08 -6.88 -31.75
C ASN A 81 49.48 -8.02 -30.93
N GLN A 82 50.04 -9.21 -31.14
CA GLN A 82 49.93 -10.36 -30.26
C GLN A 82 50.69 -10.08 -28.96
N SER A 83 50.05 -10.34 -27.82
CA SER A 83 50.77 -10.68 -26.60
C SER A 83 50.03 -11.79 -25.87
N GLN A 84 50.59 -12.99 -25.93
CA GLN A 84 50.25 -14.10 -25.06
C GLN A 84 50.71 -13.77 -23.64
N GLY A 85 49.85 -13.99 -22.65
CA GLY A 85 50.14 -13.76 -21.23
C GLY A 85 49.12 -14.39 -20.31
N ALA A 86 49.37 -15.65 -19.96
CA ALA A 86 48.97 -16.40 -18.77
C ALA A 86 47.63 -16.06 -18.07
N THR A 87 46.72 -17.03 -18.19
CA THR A 87 45.58 -17.36 -17.33
C THR A 87 45.74 -17.01 -15.84
N LYS A 88 44.89 -16.10 -15.37
CA LYS A 88 44.28 -16.14 -14.02
C LYS A 88 42.80 -15.81 -14.16
N ASN A 89 41.97 -16.84 -14.26
CA ASN A 89 40.52 -16.74 -14.11
C ASN A 89 40.19 -16.35 -12.66
N LYS A 90 40.28 -15.06 -12.33
CA LYS A 90 39.43 -14.50 -11.28
C LYS A 90 38.14 -14.12 -11.97
N SER A 91 37.12 -14.96 -11.81
CA SER A 91 35.75 -14.59 -12.14
C SER A 91 35.42 -13.33 -11.34
N LEU A 92 35.51 -12.17 -12.00
CA LEU A 92 34.89 -10.93 -11.54
C LEU A 92 33.37 -11.09 -11.72
N LEU A 93 32.78 -12.05 -10.99
CA LEU A 93 31.36 -12.02 -10.72
C LEU A 93 31.17 -10.80 -9.84
N ARG A 94 30.70 -9.70 -10.44
CA ARG A 94 30.15 -8.59 -9.68
C ARG A 94 29.13 -9.21 -8.72
N PRO A 95 29.21 -8.91 -7.40
CA PRO A 95 28.19 -9.36 -6.47
C PRO A 95 26.82 -9.01 -7.07
N ILE A 96 25.92 -9.98 -7.16
CA ILE A 96 24.54 -9.70 -7.55
C ILE A 96 24.05 -8.69 -6.50
N PRO A 97 23.64 -7.47 -6.91
CA PRO A 97 23.21 -6.47 -5.95
C PRO A 97 22.07 -7.05 -5.13
N ASP A 98 22.11 -6.82 -3.81
CA ASP A 98 21.05 -7.31 -2.94
C ASP A 98 19.68 -6.80 -3.44
N PRO A 99 18.64 -7.65 -3.39
CA PRO A 99 17.31 -7.28 -3.83
C PRO A 99 16.88 -6.03 -3.08
N LYS A 100 16.44 -5.01 -3.82
CA LYS A 100 16.01 -3.75 -3.24
C LYS A 100 14.87 -4.02 -2.24
N PRO A 101 14.88 -3.43 -1.03
CA PRO A 101 13.81 -3.59 -0.06
C PRO A 101 12.47 -3.13 -0.66
N TRP A 102 11.38 -3.77 -0.23
CA TRP A 102 10.06 -3.30 -0.58
C TRP A 102 9.60 -2.29 0.47
N SER A 103 9.20 -1.12 -0.02
CA SER A 103 8.39 -0.17 0.72
C SER A 103 7.00 -0.16 0.05
N ILE A 104 6.00 -0.65 0.78
CA ILE A 104 4.63 -0.87 0.30
C ILE A 104 3.71 0.11 1.01
N LEU A 105 3.03 0.95 0.23
CA LEU A 105 1.95 1.80 0.71
C LEU A 105 0.61 1.19 0.27
N SER A 106 -0.17 0.70 1.24
CA SER A 106 -1.48 0.08 1.01
C SER A 106 -2.58 1.03 1.41
N ILE A 107 -3.43 1.42 0.47
CA ILE A 107 -4.51 2.39 0.64
C ILE A 107 -5.86 1.66 0.51
N ASP A 108 -6.68 1.77 1.55
CA ASP A 108 -8.10 1.43 1.53
C ASP A 108 -8.93 2.70 1.24
N MET A 109 -9.77 2.61 0.21
CA MET A 109 -10.43 3.76 -0.38
C MET A 109 -11.73 4.12 0.36
N GLY A 110 -11.87 5.39 0.69
CA GLY A 110 -13.09 5.95 1.28
C GLY A 110 -13.03 7.46 1.33
N ILE A 111 -14.18 8.15 1.38
CA ILE A 111 -14.18 9.62 1.50
C ILE A 111 -14.09 10.06 2.96
N GLN A 112 -14.77 9.39 3.89
CA GLN A 112 -14.77 9.73 5.32
C GLN A 112 -13.94 8.78 6.18
N ASN A 113 -13.37 7.77 5.53
CA ASN A 113 -12.74 6.62 6.17
C ASN A 113 -11.58 6.10 5.32
N LEU A 114 -10.91 6.97 4.57
CA LEU A 114 -9.68 6.60 3.88
C LEU A 114 -8.69 6.08 4.93
N ALA A 115 -8.10 4.93 4.67
CA ALA A 115 -7.10 4.36 5.55
C ALA A 115 -5.88 3.94 4.74
N PHE A 116 -4.70 4.02 5.35
CA PHE A 116 -3.50 3.48 4.73
C PHE A 116 -2.57 2.84 5.74
N ALA A 117 -1.80 1.86 5.27
CA ALA A 117 -0.70 1.24 5.98
C ALA A 117 0.57 1.36 5.15
N HIS A 118 1.70 1.67 5.79
CA HIS A 118 3.02 1.60 5.18
C HIS A 118 3.80 0.45 5.81
N LEU A 119 4.20 -0.50 4.96
CA LEU A 119 4.97 -1.70 5.31
C LEU A 119 6.34 -1.62 4.66
N HIS A 120 7.39 -1.81 5.44
CA HIS A 120 8.76 -1.92 4.97
C HIS A 120 9.24 -3.36 5.14
N LEU A 121 9.56 -4.03 4.05
CA LEU A 121 10.14 -5.36 4.04
C LEU A 121 11.61 -5.25 3.58
N PRO A 122 12.58 -5.35 4.50
CA PRO A 122 13.96 -5.49 4.10
C PRO A 122 14.11 -6.82 3.34
N ARG A 123 14.83 -6.78 2.22
CA ARG A 123 15.07 -7.97 1.41
C ARG A 123 16.54 -8.31 1.50
N SER A 124 16.83 -9.58 1.77
CA SER A 124 18.17 -10.15 1.75
C SER A 124 18.16 -11.36 0.83
N ASN A 125 19.31 -11.65 0.23
CA ASN A 125 19.52 -12.85 -0.58
C ASN A 125 19.53 -14.16 0.25
N GLY A 126 19.45 -14.07 1.59
CA GLY A 126 19.42 -15.22 2.50
C GLY A 126 18.06 -15.94 2.54
N GLU A 127 18.07 -17.22 2.91
CA GLU A 127 16.87 -18.09 2.99
C GLU A 127 15.89 -17.72 4.12
N ASN A 128 16.23 -16.78 5.01
CA ASN A 128 15.34 -16.38 6.10
C ASN A 128 14.26 -15.42 5.60
N THR A 129 13.01 -15.87 5.66
CA THR A 129 11.82 -15.04 5.45
C THR A 129 11.82 -13.90 6.47
N GLN A 130 11.95 -12.66 6.01
CA GLN A 130 11.83 -11.50 6.88
C GLN A 130 10.37 -11.08 6.98
N LEU A 131 9.94 -10.64 8.16
CA LEU A 131 8.60 -10.12 8.34
C LEU A 131 8.54 -8.63 7.96
N PRO A 132 7.46 -8.18 7.32
CA PRO A 132 7.28 -6.78 7.01
C PRO A 132 7.07 -5.95 8.29
N VAL A 133 7.75 -4.82 8.36
CA VAL A 133 7.66 -3.86 9.46
C VAL A 133 6.56 -2.83 9.15
N LEU A 134 5.52 -2.78 9.97
CA LEU A 134 4.51 -1.72 9.95
C LEU A 134 5.14 -0.45 10.51
N THR A 135 5.24 0.59 9.68
CA THR A 135 5.90 1.87 10.01
C THR A 135 4.93 3.04 10.03
N ALA A 136 3.79 2.95 9.35
CA ALA A 136 2.70 3.90 9.49
C ALA A 136 1.36 3.21 9.31
N TRP A 137 0.35 3.68 10.04
CA TRP A 137 -1.00 3.15 9.95
C TRP A 137 -1.98 4.25 10.33
N HIS A 138 -2.78 4.73 9.40
CA HIS A 138 -3.62 5.91 9.63
C HIS A 138 -5.00 5.73 9.01
N ARG A 139 -5.99 6.41 9.61
CA ARG A 139 -7.34 6.58 9.09
C ARG A 139 -7.69 8.06 9.15
N LEU A 140 -8.19 8.61 8.06
CA LEU A 140 -8.56 10.01 7.94
C LEU A 140 -9.73 10.19 6.98
N ALA A 141 -10.46 11.29 7.13
CA ALA A 141 -11.38 11.77 6.12
C ALA A 141 -10.61 12.54 5.03
N VAL A 142 -11.13 12.55 3.80
CA VAL A 142 -10.55 13.29 2.68
C VAL A 142 -10.52 14.78 2.98
N SER A 143 -11.51 15.30 3.71
CA SER A 143 -11.54 16.69 4.20
C SER A 143 -10.38 17.04 5.15
N GLU A 144 -9.81 16.05 5.85
CA GLU A 144 -8.70 16.25 6.79
C GLU A 144 -7.32 16.27 6.09
N ILE A 145 -7.26 15.90 4.80
CA ILE A 145 -6.02 15.85 4.02
C ILE A 145 -5.40 17.24 3.87
N ALA A 146 -6.21 18.30 3.85
CA ALA A 146 -5.72 19.67 3.81
C ALA A 146 -4.80 20.02 4.99
N SER A 147 -4.99 19.37 6.14
CA SER A 147 -4.17 19.53 7.36
C SER A 147 -3.17 18.39 7.59
N LEU A 148 -3.00 17.48 6.63
CA LEU A 148 -2.18 16.30 6.79
C LEU A 148 -0.68 16.65 6.82
N ASN A 149 -0.06 16.52 8.00
CA ASN A 149 1.38 16.70 8.20
C ASN A 149 2.03 15.35 8.60
N LEU A 150 2.56 14.62 7.62
CA LEU A 150 3.19 13.30 7.82
C LEU A 150 4.70 13.37 8.09
N THR A 151 5.34 14.48 7.71
CA THR A 151 6.79 14.63 7.78
C THR A 151 7.22 15.53 8.94
N GLY A 152 6.29 16.25 9.59
CA GLY A 152 6.60 17.26 10.61
C GLY A 152 7.28 18.51 10.05
N VAL A 153 7.41 18.64 8.73
CA VAL A 153 8.26 19.66 8.09
C VAL A 153 7.52 20.99 7.82
N GLU A 154 6.18 20.99 7.76
CA GLU A 154 5.42 22.19 7.37
C GLU A 154 5.35 23.28 8.47
N ASP A 155 5.58 22.95 9.74
CA ASP A 155 5.55 23.93 10.84
C ASP A 155 6.77 24.89 10.83
N ALA A 156 7.83 24.57 10.08
CA ALA A 156 9.03 25.40 10.00
C ALA A 156 8.91 26.58 9.02
N VAL A 157 8.02 26.49 8.02
CA VAL A 157 7.96 27.49 6.92
C VAL A 157 6.92 28.59 7.21
N GLN A 158 5.90 28.30 8.03
CA GLN A 158 4.82 29.26 8.31
C GLN A 158 5.12 30.21 9.49
N ALA A 159 6.15 29.91 10.29
CA ALA A 159 6.61 30.75 11.40
C ALA A 159 7.41 32.01 10.96
N GLN A 160 7.76 32.13 9.67
CA GLN A 160 8.53 33.28 9.15
C GLN A 160 7.70 34.28 8.33
N SER A 161 6.44 33.95 7.98
CA SER A 161 5.59 34.82 7.15
C SER A 161 4.58 35.68 7.93
N SER A 162 4.48 35.52 9.26
CA SER A 162 3.49 36.23 10.10
C SER A 162 4.01 37.50 10.78
N ALA A 163 5.27 37.90 10.55
CA ALA A 163 5.90 39.02 11.27
C ALA A 163 5.83 40.39 10.56
N LEU A 164 5.25 40.50 9.35
CA LEU A 164 5.24 41.77 8.59
C LEU A 164 3.91 41.96 7.88
N LYS A 165 2.93 42.57 8.58
CA LYS A 165 1.88 43.44 8.02
C LYS A 165 0.98 44.00 9.12
N SER A 166 1.42 45.09 9.73
CA SER A 166 0.52 46.06 10.37
C SER A 166 1.19 47.43 10.32
N THR A 167 0.77 48.26 9.37
CA THR A 167 1.00 49.70 9.39
C THR A 167 -0.29 50.36 8.93
N ASP A 168 -0.73 51.28 9.78
CA ASP A 168 -1.94 52.07 9.80
C ASP A 168 -2.15 52.99 8.58
N GLU A 169 -3.41 53.42 8.39
CA GLU A 169 -3.90 54.78 8.03
C GLU A 169 -5.30 54.70 7.33
N PRO A 170 -6.15 55.76 7.32
CA PRO A 170 -7.13 56.06 8.37
C PRO A 170 -8.59 56.27 7.84
N ASP A 171 -9.42 56.77 8.74
CA ASP A 171 -10.88 57.00 8.74
C ASP A 171 -11.55 57.86 7.64
N GLU A 172 -12.90 57.69 7.60
CA GLU A 172 -14.01 58.61 7.25
C GLU A 172 -14.64 58.60 5.83
N PRO A 173 -15.94 59.00 5.66
CA PRO A 173 -17.12 58.61 6.44
C PRO A 173 -18.41 58.37 5.59
N ASP A 174 -19.37 57.68 6.22
CA ASP A 174 -20.83 57.91 6.24
C ASP A 174 -21.64 58.22 4.94
N ASN A 175 -22.59 57.33 4.60
CA ASN A 175 -23.96 57.78 4.28
C ASN A 175 -25.01 56.67 4.50
N PRO A 176 -26.06 56.90 5.32
CA PRO A 176 -27.05 55.91 5.71
C PRO A 176 -28.42 56.08 5.02
N ALA A 177 -29.04 54.97 4.61
CA ALA A 177 -30.51 54.89 4.41
C ALA A 177 -30.98 53.46 4.71
N LYS A 178 -31.36 53.20 5.97
CA LYS A 178 -32.73 53.02 6.46
C LYS A 178 -33.44 51.76 5.95
N ARG A 179 -33.54 50.74 6.83
CA ARG A 179 -34.68 50.43 7.75
C ARG A 179 -35.63 49.41 7.06
N SER A 180 -36.08 48.32 7.67
CA SER A 180 -36.16 47.97 9.09
C SER A 180 -36.67 46.52 9.27
N ALA A 181 -36.27 45.91 10.40
CA ALA A 181 -36.99 44.91 11.21
C ALA A 181 -37.09 43.47 10.64
N LYS A 182 -36.92 42.39 11.42
CA LYS A 182 -36.84 42.23 12.87
C LYS A 182 -36.16 40.89 13.21
N SER A 183 -35.28 40.98 14.19
CA SER A 183 -34.84 40.02 15.22
C SER A 183 -35.28 38.54 15.22
N SER A 184 -34.29 37.77 15.70
CA SER A 184 -34.36 36.60 16.61
C SER A 184 -34.50 35.22 15.99
N SER A 185 -33.39 34.49 15.89
CA SER A 185 -32.98 33.57 16.97
C SER A 185 -31.60 33.00 16.68
N THR A 186 -30.72 33.16 17.66
CA THR A 186 -29.32 32.76 17.64
C THR A 186 -29.21 31.25 17.82
N SER A 187 -29.38 30.48 16.75
CA SER A 187 -28.91 29.10 16.74
C SER A 187 -27.41 29.11 16.44
N LYS A 188 -26.58 28.82 17.45
CA LYS A 188 -25.21 28.33 17.25
C LYS A 188 -25.29 26.99 16.51
N SER A 189 -25.50 27.03 15.20
CA SER A 189 -25.22 25.89 14.33
C SER A 189 -23.71 25.80 14.23
N LYS A 190 -23.11 24.76 14.81
CA LYS A 190 -21.86 24.23 14.26
C LYS A 190 -22.16 23.98 12.78
N SER A 191 -21.68 24.85 11.90
CA SER A 191 -21.71 24.61 10.47
C SER A 191 -20.93 23.32 10.27
N LYS A 192 -21.64 22.21 10.02
CA LYS A 192 -21.05 21.12 9.26
C LYS A 192 -20.66 21.79 7.96
N GLU A 193 -19.36 22.01 7.74
CA GLU A 193 -18.87 22.32 6.40
C GLU A 193 -19.49 21.29 5.49
N VAL A 194 -20.33 21.76 4.57
CA VAL A 194 -20.90 20.92 3.54
C VAL A 194 -19.70 20.46 2.74
N GLU A 195 -19.30 19.18 2.87
CA GLU A 195 -18.25 18.59 2.04
C GLU A 195 -18.57 18.96 0.59
N SER A 196 -17.74 19.80 -0.02
CA SER A 196 -17.91 20.20 -1.40
C SER A 196 -17.28 19.13 -2.28
N PHE A 197 -18.08 18.52 -3.14
CA PHE A 197 -17.67 17.41 -4.01
C PHE A 197 -17.23 17.89 -5.39
N SER A 198 -16.65 19.08 -5.46
CA SER A 198 -16.23 19.66 -6.73
C SER A 198 -14.94 18.98 -7.23
N PRO A 199 -14.84 18.67 -8.54
CA PRO A 199 -13.67 17.98 -9.09
C PRO A 199 -12.34 18.71 -8.85
N ASP A 200 -12.35 20.05 -8.82
CA ASP A 200 -11.17 20.88 -8.54
C ASP A 200 -10.63 20.66 -7.11
N LEU A 201 -11.51 20.64 -6.11
CA LEU A 201 -11.13 20.37 -4.71
C LEU A 201 -10.63 18.94 -4.54
N TYR A 202 -11.30 17.96 -5.18
CA TYR A 202 -10.86 16.57 -5.16
C TYR A 202 -9.48 16.40 -5.80
N ALA A 203 -9.22 17.08 -6.92
CA ALA A 203 -7.92 17.02 -7.59
C ALA A 203 -6.80 17.60 -6.72
N ALA A 204 -7.02 18.78 -6.13
CA ALA A 204 -6.06 19.41 -5.22
C ALA A 204 -5.79 18.53 -3.99
N THR A 205 -6.84 17.93 -3.44
CA THR A 205 -6.76 17.06 -2.27
C THR A 205 -6.03 15.75 -2.59
N ALA A 206 -6.35 15.12 -3.72
CA ALA A 206 -5.68 13.91 -4.20
C ALA A 206 -4.18 14.17 -4.43
N TYR A 207 -3.84 15.31 -5.03
CA TYR A 207 -2.45 15.69 -5.25
C TYR A 207 -1.70 15.91 -3.93
N LYS A 208 -2.30 16.62 -2.96
CA LYS A 208 -1.70 16.80 -1.64
C LYS A 208 -1.48 15.46 -0.94
N LEU A 209 -2.48 14.57 -0.95
CA LEU A 209 -2.36 13.23 -0.36
C LEU A 209 -1.19 12.46 -0.97
N ILE A 210 -1.16 12.30 -2.29
CA ILE A 210 -0.11 11.54 -2.97
C ILE A 210 1.26 12.16 -2.72
N LYS A 211 1.39 13.48 -2.85
CA LYS A 211 2.67 14.17 -2.61
C LYS A 211 3.16 13.95 -1.18
N SER A 212 2.30 14.09 -0.18
CA SER A 212 2.65 13.85 1.23
C SER A 212 3.06 12.40 1.47
N LEU A 213 2.32 11.42 0.94
CA LEU A 213 2.64 10.00 1.08
C LEU A 213 3.95 9.60 0.40
N LEU A 214 4.19 10.10 -0.82
CA LEU A 214 5.44 9.86 -1.56
C LEU A 214 6.64 10.45 -0.82
N THR A 215 6.49 11.68 -0.30
CA THR A 215 7.57 12.37 0.43
C THR A 215 7.88 11.67 1.76
N ALA A 216 6.84 11.26 2.50
CA ALA A 216 7.01 10.66 3.82
C ALA A 216 7.56 9.24 3.77
N TYR A 217 7.13 8.43 2.79
CA TYR A 217 7.37 6.98 2.82
C TYR A 217 8.21 6.45 1.67
N GLN A 218 8.41 7.22 0.60
CA GLN A 218 9.18 6.82 -0.59
C GLN A 218 8.82 5.40 -1.09
N PRO A 219 7.52 5.12 -1.35
CA PRO A 219 7.07 3.77 -1.67
C PRO A 219 7.64 3.26 -2.99
N THR A 220 8.04 1.99 -2.97
CA THR A 220 8.32 1.22 -4.19
C THR A 220 7.04 0.68 -4.85
N HIS A 221 6.03 0.40 -4.02
CA HIS A 221 4.76 -0.17 -4.43
C HIS A 221 3.62 0.59 -3.75
N ILE A 222 2.61 0.95 -4.54
CA ILE A 222 1.37 1.57 -4.06
C ILE A 222 0.21 0.64 -4.43
N LEU A 223 -0.49 0.16 -3.41
CA LEU A 223 -1.68 -0.68 -3.54
C LEU A 223 -2.90 0.18 -3.28
N ILE A 224 -3.83 0.20 -4.21
CA ILE A 224 -5.08 0.95 -4.07
C ILE A 224 -6.22 -0.07 -4.09
N GLU A 225 -7.04 -0.07 -3.03
CA GLU A 225 -8.28 -0.84 -3.02
C GLU A 225 -9.17 -0.38 -4.19
N ARG A 226 -9.58 -1.32 -5.06
CA ARG A 226 -10.46 -1.00 -6.19
C ARG A 226 -11.90 -0.79 -5.73
N GLN A 227 -12.48 0.37 -6.04
CA GLN A 227 -13.90 0.63 -5.80
C GLN A 227 -14.75 -0.37 -6.59
N ARG A 228 -15.71 -1.00 -5.89
CA ARG A 228 -16.66 -1.92 -6.51
C ARG A 228 -17.92 -1.18 -6.92
N PHE A 229 -18.45 -1.48 -8.11
CA PHE A 229 -19.82 -1.13 -8.44
C PHE A 229 -20.78 -1.92 -7.55
N ARG A 230 -21.68 -1.21 -6.87
CA ARG A 230 -22.69 -1.81 -6.00
C ARG A 230 -24.06 -1.63 -6.66
N SER A 231 -24.80 -2.72 -6.85
CA SER A 231 -26.11 -2.73 -7.51
C SER A 231 -27.30 -2.57 -6.54
N GLY A 232 -27.09 -1.92 -5.40
CA GLY A 232 -28.21 -1.57 -4.51
C GLY A 232 -28.90 -0.34 -5.04
N ASN A 233 -30.18 -0.43 -5.43
CA ASN A 233 -31.02 0.62 -6.07
C ASN A 233 -31.22 1.93 -5.26
N GLY A 234 -30.36 2.25 -4.30
CA GLY A 234 -30.38 3.51 -3.55
C GLY A 234 -29.43 4.54 -4.16
N SER A 235 -29.94 5.75 -4.45
CA SER A 235 -29.14 6.88 -4.96
C SER A 235 -27.91 7.19 -4.09
N ALA A 236 -28.03 7.05 -2.77
CA ALA A 236 -26.91 7.26 -1.84
C ALA A 236 -25.74 6.28 -2.07
N VAL A 237 -26.01 5.04 -2.48
CA VAL A 237 -24.97 4.04 -2.78
C VAL A 237 -24.27 4.39 -4.09
N GLN A 238 -25.04 4.83 -5.09
CA GLN A 238 -24.50 5.28 -6.37
C GLN A 238 -23.64 6.53 -6.20
N GLU A 239 -24.13 7.53 -5.47
CA GLU A 239 -23.40 8.76 -5.18
C GLU A 239 -22.10 8.51 -4.43
N TRP A 240 -22.12 7.67 -3.39
CA TRP A 240 -20.90 7.30 -2.68
C TRP A 240 -19.89 6.56 -3.57
N THR A 241 -20.39 5.63 -4.39
CA THR A 241 -19.55 4.89 -5.36
C THR A 241 -18.90 5.83 -6.38
N LEU A 242 -19.65 6.82 -6.87
CA LEU A 242 -19.14 7.84 -7.79
C LEU A 242 -18.07 8.70 -7.12
N ARG A 243 -18.32 9.21 -5.91
CA ARG A 243 -17.35 10.05 -5.18
C ARG A 243 -16.04 9.31 -4.93
N VAL A 244 -16.11 8.09 -4.40
CA VAL A 244 -14.89 7.27 -4.18
C VAL A 244 -14.21 6.95 -5.51
N GLY A 245 -14.97 6.55 -6.54
CA GLY A 245 -14.41 6.21 -7.85
C GLY A 245 -13.74 7.39 -8.56
N VAL A 246 -14.29 8.60 -8.45
CA VAL A 246 -13.67 9.84 -8.97
C VAL A 246 -12.35 10.10 -8.24
N PHE A 247 -12.34 10.00 -6.91
CA PHE A 247 -11.12 10.18 -6.13
C PHE A 247 -10.06 9.11 -6.46
N GLU A 248 -10.44 7.83 -6.53
CA GLU A 248 -9.59 6.73 -6.99
C GLU A 248 -8.95 7.04 -8.36
N GLY A 249 -9.77 7.46 -9.33
CA GLY A 249 -9.32 7.82 -10.66
C GLY A 249 -8.31 8.98 -10.66
N MET A 250 -8.50 9.98 -9.80
CA MET A 250 -7.55 11.08 -9.63
C MET A 250 -6.22 10.60 -9.04
N LEU A 251 -6.24 9.72 -8.02
CA LEU A 251 -5.01 9.13 -7.47
C LEU A 251 -4.21 8.39 -8.57
N TYR A 252 -4.89 7.57 -9.38
CA TYR A 252 -4.25 6.89 -10.51
C TYR A 252 -3.68 7.86 -11.55
N ALA A 253 -4.42 8.90 -11.92
CA ALA A 253 -3.98 9.89 -12.90
C ALA A 253 -2.73 10.64 -12.43
N ILE A 254 -2.72 11.09 -11.17
CA ILE A 254 -1.59 11.79 -10.55
C ILE A 254 -0.37 10.88 -10.48
N LEU A 255 -0.51 9.67 -9.95
CA LEU A 255 0.60 8.71 -9.86
C LEU A 255 1.17 8.34 -11.24
N HIS A 256 0.31 8.18 -12.24
CA HIS A 256 0.73 7.92 -13.61
C HIS A 256 1.53 9.09 -14.18
N ALA A 257 1.03 10.32 -14.05
CA ALA A 257 1.71 11.52 -14.51
C ALA A 257 3.08 11.71 -13.83
N LEU A 258 3.13 11.64 -12.49
CA LEU A 258 4.36 11.76 -11.73
C LEU A 258 5.42 10.71 -12.14
N ARG A 259 4.99 9.48 -12.39
CA ARG A 259 5.87 8.41 -12.88
C ARG A 259 6.47 8.74 -14.25
N MET A 260 5.66 9.25 -15.17
CA MET A 260 6.12 9.61 -16.52
C MET A 260 7.04 10.84 -16.52
N GLU A 261 6.76 11.82 -15.66
CA GLU A 261 7.55 13.05 -15.58
C GLU A 261 8.88 12.87 -14.83
N ARG A 262 8.89 12.10 -13.74
CA ARG A 262 10.05 11.99 -12.84
C ARG A 262 10.90 10.75 -13.08
N GLY A 263 10.42 9.82 -13.91
CA GLY A 263 11.08 8.52 -14.10
C GLY A 263 11.13 7.66 -12.83
N GLU A 264 10.29 7.96 -11.83
CA GLU A 264 10.23 7.20 -10.58
C GLU A 264 9.78 5.76 -10.86
N SER A 265 10.54 4.76 -10.42
CA SER A 265 10.20 3.35 -10.63
C SER A 265 9.17 2.83 -9.61
N ILE A 266 8.01 3.49 -9.50
CA ILE A 266 6.93 3.12 -8.58
C ILE A 266 5.91 2.22 -9.29
N THR A 267 5.63 1.08 -8.68
CA THR A 267 4.57 0.16 -9.15
C THR A 267 3.25 0.54 -8.48
N VAL A 268 2.23 0.82 -9.28
CA VAL A 268 0.88 1.09 -8.79
C VAL A 268 -0.05 -0.05 -9.19
N GLN A 269 -0.74 -0.64 -8.24
CA GLN A 269 -1.61 -1.78 -8.48
C GLN A 269 -2.97 -1.63 -7.78
N GLY A 270 -4.04 -1.86 -8.54
CA GLY A 270 -5.38 -2.03 -7.98
C GLY A 270 -5.56 -3.41 -7.36
N VAL A 271 -6.03 -3.47 -6.12
CA VAL A 271 -6.31 -4.71 -5.41
C VAL A 271 -7.82 -4.91 -5.31
N GLU A 272 -8.29 -6.09 -5.71
CA GLU A 272 -9.70 -6.45 -5.57
C GLU A 272 -9.96 -7.00 -4.18
N PRO A 273 -10.84 -6.40 -3.37
CA PRO A 273 -10.92 -6.81 -1.97
C PRO A 273 -11.62 -8.18 -1.81
N LYS A 274 -12.29 -8.70 -2.85
CA LYS A 274 -12.80 -10.08 -2.86
C LYS A 274 -11.65 -11.09 -2.84
N ARG A 275 -10.52 -10.76 -3.48
CA ARG A 275 -9.36 -11.63 -3.53
C ARG A 275 -8.60 -11.65 -2.20
N VAL A 276 -8.53 -10.51 -1.51
CA VAL A 276 -7.98 -10.42 -0.15
C VAL A 276 -8.83 -11.24 0.81
N VAL A 277 -10.16 -11.06 0.79
CA VAL A 277 -11.08 -11.87 1.62
C VAL A 277 -10.97 -13.37 1.30
N GLY A 278 -10.95 -13.73 0.01
CA GLY A 278 -10.84 -15.12 -0.41
C GLY A 278 -9.49 -15.76 -0.08
N TYR A 279 -8.44 -14.98 0.13
CA TYR A 279 -7.15 -15.48 0.58
C TYR A 279 -7.19 -15.91 2.05
N TRP A 280 -7.79 -15.09 2.92
CA TRP A 280 -7.79 -15.33 4.37
C TRP A 280 -8.96 -16.19 4.87
N LEU A 281 -10.14 -16.08 4.23
CA LEU A 281 -11.39 -16.58 4.81
C LEU A 281 -12.09 -17.66 3.96
N GLU A 282 -11.67 -17.91 2.72
CA GLU A 282 -12.24 -19.04 1.98
C GLU A 282 -11.64 -20.35 2.50
N PRO A 283 -12.47 -21.39 2.72
CA PRO A 283 -11.98 -22.70 3.08
C PRO A 283 -11.04 -23.24 2.00
N SER A 284 -10.00 -23.96 2.43
CA SER A 284 -9.37 -24.93 1.55
C SER A 284 -10.45 -25.90 1.07
N ALA A 285 -10.41 -26.30 -0.21
CA ALA A 285 -11.49 -26.97 -0.96
C ALA A 285 -11.98 -28.32 -0.38
N ALA A 286 -11.52 -28.71 0.81
CA ALA A 286 -11.83 -29.93 1.52
C ALA A 286 -13.02 -29.83 2.51
N LYS A 287 -13.61 -28.64 2.73
CA LYS A 287 -14.79 -28.50 3.60
C LYS A 287 -15.84 -27.59 2.96
N GLU A 288 -17.06 -28.10 2.82
CA GLU A 288 -18.26 -27.28 2.61
C GLU A 288 -18.42 -26.37 3.84
N ALA A 289 -17.79 -25.21 3.83
CA ALA A 289 -18.04 -24.22 4.87
C ALA A 289 -19.21 -23.32 4.45
N GLU A 290 -20.05 -23.04 5.42
CA GLU A 290 -21.11 -22.06 5.34
C GLU A 290 -20.53 -20.70 4.92
N ARG A 291 -21.16 -20.04 3.93
CA ARG A 291 -20.70 -18.75 3.45
C ARG A 291 -20.87 -17.71 4.55
N LEU A 292 -19.76 -17.17 5.03
CA LEU A 292 -19.76 -16.09 6.03
C LEU A 292 -20.56 -14.89 5.51
N ASN A 293 -21.39 -14.32 6.38
CA ASN A 293 -22.07 -13.07 6.10
C ASN A 293 -21.11 -11.87 6.20
N ALA A 294 -21.54 -10.70 5.73
CA ALA A 294 -20.69 -9.50 5.69
C ALA A 294 -20.17 -9.06 7.08
N ARG A 295 -20.96 -9.28 8.14
CA ARG A 295 -20.58 -8.92 9.52
C ARG A 295 -19.51 -9.86 10.06
N GLU A 296 -19.63 -11.15 9.78
CA GLU A 296 -18.64 -12.17 10.13
C GLU A 296 -17.32 -11.94 9.40
N VAL A 297 -17.37 -11.67 8.09
CA VAL A 297 -16.18 -11.31 7.30
C VAL A 297 -15.47 -10.10 7.92
N LYS A 298 -16.22 -9.04 8.25
CA LYS A 298 -15.66 -7.86 8.93
C LYS A 298 -15.01 -8.21 10.27
N LYS A 299 -15.69 -8.99 11.10
CA LYS A 299 -15.17 -9.39 12.41
C LYS A 299 -13.89 -10.24 12.27
N ALA A 300 -13.88 -11.19 11.34
CA ALA A 300 -12.75 -12.06 11.10
C ALA A 300 -11.51 -11.28 10.64
N LYS A 301 -11.67 -10.30 9.73
CA LYS A 301 -10.58 -9.41 9.31
C LYS A 301 -9.96 -8.64 10.48
N ILE A 302 -10.80 -8.00 11.29
CA ILE A 302 -10.35 -7.28 12.50
C ILE A 302 -9.62 -8.22 13.45
N ASP A 303 -10.13 -9.45 13.62
CA ASP A 303 -9.57 -10.45 14.52
C ASP A 303 -8.19 -10.93 14.07
N ILE A 304 -8.01 -11.21 12.77
CA ILE A 304 -6.72 -11.59 12.19
C ILE A 304 -5.66 -10.53 12.51
N VAL A 305 -5.95 -9.26 12.22
CA VAL A 305 -5.03 -8.15 12.49
C VAL A 305 -4.76 -7.96 13.98
N GLY A 306 -5.79 -8.11 14.82
CA GLY A 306 -5.63 -8.01 16.27
C GLY A 306 -4.68 -9.07 16.83
N ARG A 307 -4.75 -10.31 16.32
CA ARG A 307 -3.83 -11.38 16.69
C ARG A 307 -2.40 -11.11 16.25
N TRP A 308 -2.19 -10.62 15.03
CA TRP A 308 -0.86 -10.26 14.55
C TRP A 308 -0.19 -9.22 15.44
N ILE A 309 -0.90 -8.15 15.76
CA ILE A 309 -0.39 -7.08 16.62
C ILE A 309 -0.14 -7.62 18.04
N SER A 310 -1.04 -8.46 18.57
CA SER A 310 -0.86 -9.08 19.89
C SER A 310 0.39 -9.94 19.96
N ALA A 311 0.66 -10.76 18.94
CA ALA A 311 1.84 -11.61 18.86
C ALA A 311 3.13 -10.79 18.81
N THR A 312 3.15 -9.70 18.02
CA THR A 312 4.29 -8.77 17.98
C THR A 312 4.53 -8.06 19.32
N GLN A 313 3.48 -7.71 20.07
CA GLN A 313 3.63 -7.08 21.38
C GLN A 313 4.20 -8.07 22.41
N LEU A 314 3.72 -9.32 22.41
CA LEU A 314 4.21 -10.36 23.33
C LEU A 314 5.69 -10.72 23.08
N SER A 315 6.10 -10.82 21.82
CA SER A 315 7.51 -11.10 21.47
C SER A 315 8.46 -9.99 21.90
N LYS A 316 8.04 -8.71 21.79
CA LYS A 316 8.82 -7.58 22.33
C LYS A 316 8.99 -7.67 23.86
N THR A 317 7.91 -7.95 24.60
CA THR A 317 7.97 -8.08 26.06
C THR A 317 8.85 -9.26 26.50
N ASN A 318 8.76 -10.41 25.85
CA ASN A 318 9.59 -11.57 26.19
C ASN A 318 11.07 -11.37 25.85
N SER A 319 11.38 -10.67 24.77
CA SER A 319 12.77 -10.34 24.40
C SER A 319 13.45 -9.39 25.41
N GLU A 320 12.70 -8.54 26.10
CA GLU A 320 13.23 -7.67 27.17
C GLU A 320 13.47 -8.43 28.48
N LEU A 321 12.77 -9.55 28.71
CA LEU A 321 12.85 -10.36 29.92
C LEU A 321 13.86 -11.52 29.83
N THR A 322 14.29 -11.93 28.64
CA THR A 322 15.19 -13.07 28.45
C THR A 322 16.31 -12.76 27.45
N SER A 323 17.48 -12.36 27.94
CA SER A 323 18.69 -12.15 27.14
C SER A 323 19.49 -13.44 26.85
N GLN A 324 18.91 -14.63 27.00
CA GLN A 324 19.65 -15.89 26.78
C GLN A 324 18.79 -16.95 26.07
N GLN A 325 19.30 -17.34 24.89
CA GLN A 325 18.98 -18.48 24.02
C GLN A 325 17.99 -18.26 22.87
N PRO A 326 18.38 -18.59 21.62
CA PRO A 326 17.50 -18.61 20.46
C PRO A 326 16.78 -19.96 20.41
N GLU A 327 15.51 -19.99 20.76
CA GLU A 327 14.67 -21.19 20.59
C GLU A 327 14.02 -21.18 19.20
N LEU A 328 13.97 -22.35 18.58
CA LEU A 328 13.51 -22.60 17.21
C LEU A 328 12.14 -21.97 16.95
N ALA A 329 12.09 -20.97 16.07
CA ALA A 329 10.86 -20.33 15.63
C ALA A 329 9.99 -21.36 14.87
N VAL A 330 9.03 -21.95 15.58
CA VAL A 330 7.88 -22.55 14.92
C VAL A 330 7.14 -21.40 14.25
N GLU A 331 7.03 -21.43 12.92
CA GLU A 331 6.26 -20.44 12.15
C GLU A 331 4.80 -20.45 12.65
N SER A 332 4.50 -19.60 13.64
CA SER A 332 3.14 -19.37 14.08
C SER A 332 2.42 -18.64 12.96
N PHE A 333 1.19 -19.06 12.66
CA PHE A 333 0.31 -18.37 11.71
C PHE A 333 0.05 -16.90 12.10
N GLU A 334 0.42 -16.51 13.31
CA GLU A 334 0.16 -15.20 13.91
C GLU A 334 1.31 -14.20 13.73
N ASP A 335 2.52 -14.66 13.36
CA ASP A 335 3.67 -13.77 13.13
C ASP A 335 3.72 -13.31 11.67
N LYS A 336 2.92 -12.28 11.35
CA LYS A 336 2.82 -11.75 9.98
C LYS A 336 3.44 -10.37 9.78
N ILE A 337 3.68 -9.63 10.87
CA ILE A 337 4.25 -8.29 10.84
C ILE A 337 5.16 -8.06 12.05
N LEU A 338 6.02 -7.05 11.92
CA LEU A 338 6.70 -6.40 13.03
C LEU A 338 6.19 -4.96 13.19
N LEU A 339 6.29 -4.40 14.39
CA LEU A 339 5.97 -2.99 14.64
C LEU A 339 7.26 -2.19 14.66
N ALA A 340 7.31 -1.09 13.90
CA ALA A 340 8.44 -0.18 13.89
C ALA A 340 8.77 0.35 15.30
N ASP A 341 10.03 0.73 15.48
CA ASP A 341 10.48 1.38 16.71
C ASP A 341 9.79 2.74 16.87
N PRO A 342 9.26 3.09 18.07
CA PRO A 342 8.65 4.38 18.33
C PRO A 342 9.52 5.58 17.97
N SER A 343 10.86 5.47 18.04
CA SER A 343 11.79 6.53 17.64
C SER A 343 11.71 6.85 16.14
N ASN A 344 11.44 5.84 15.30
CA ASN A 344 11.30 5.99 13.86
C ASN A 344 9.85 6.25 13.42
N SER A 345 8.88 5.91 14.27
CA SER A 345 7.45 5.97 13.92
C SER A 345 6.59 6.34 15.14
N PRO A 346 6.72 7.58 15.65
CA PRO A 346 6.11 7.97 16.93
C PRO A 346 4.57 7.93 16.92
N ALA A 347 3.95 8.26 15.77
CA ALA A 347 2.49 8.22 15.64
C ALA A 347 1.90 6.80 15.64
N LEU A 348 2.69 5.78 15.30
CA LEU A 348 2.21 4.41 15.16
C LEU A 348 1.76 3.81 16.50
N GLY A 349 2.52 4.06 17.57
CA GLY A 349 2.26 3.48 18.89
C GLY A 349 0.87 3.82 19.43
N GLY A 350 0.45 5.07 19.31
CA GLY A 350 -0.86 5.51 19.76
C GLY A 350 -2.02 4.85 18.99
N ILE A 351 -1.86 4.67 17.67
CA ILE A 351 -2.89 4.03 16.82
C ILE A 351 -2.97 2.54 17.10
N VAL A 352 -1.83 1.87 17.26
CA VAL A 352 -1.75 0.45 17.65
C VAL A 352 -2.42 0.23 19.01
N ASN A 353 -2.09 1.05 20.01
CA ASN A 353 -2.66 0.92 21.35
C ASN A 353 -4.17 1.11 21.34
N GLU A 354 -4.68 2.12 20.62
CA GLU A 354 -6.13 2.34 20.52
C GLU A 354 -6.83 1.22 19.73
N TYR A 355 -6.20 0.67 18.69
CA TYR A 355 -6.72 -0.49 17.95
C TYR A 355 -6.86 -1.69 18.88
N MET A 356 -5.79 -2.01 19.62
CA MET A 356 -5.77 -3.14 20.56
C MET A 356 -6.78 -2.99 21.68
N ARG A 357 -6.90 -1.78 22.26
CA ARG A 357 -7.91 -1.47 23.27
C ARG A 357 -9.33 -1.72 22.76
N LYS A 358 -9.65 -1.22 21.56
CA LYS A 358 -10.97 -1.44 20.93
C LYS A 358 -11.21 -2.91 20.56
N TRP A 359 -10.19 -3.62 20.06
CA TRP A 359 -10.29 -5.04 19.69
C TRP A 359 -10.52 -5.94 20.92
N LYS A 360 -9.78 -5.71 22.01
CA LYS A 360 -9.95 -6.37 23.31
C LYS A 360 -11.21 -5.93 24.07
N LYS A 361 -11.95 -4.94 23.54
CA LYS A 361 -13.16 -4.33 24.14
C LYS A 361 -12.90 -3.73 25.52
N GLU A 362 -11.69 -3.24 25.75
CA GLU A 362 -11.32 -2.58 26.99
C GLU A 362 -12.04 -1.22 27.10
N PRO A 363 -12.47 -0.80 28.30
CA PRO A 363 -13.13 0.49 28.49
C PRO A 363 -12.18 1.65 28.15
N LYS A 364 -12.73 2.78 27.68
CA LYS A 364 -11.92 4.00 27.55
C LYS A 364 -11.46 4.43 28.95
N PRO A 365 -10.20 4.87 29.12
CA PRO A 365 -9.77 5.46 30.37
C PRO A 365 -10.70 6.64 30.69
N LYS A 366 -11.26 6.66 31.90
CA LYS A 366 -12.06 7.80 32.35
C LYS A 366 -11.13 9.00 32.34
N LYS A 367 -11.45 10.04 31.55
CA LYS A 367 -10.81 11.36 31.74
C LYS A 367 -11.03 11.71 33.20
N SER A 368 -9.97 11.72 34.01
CA SER A 368 -10.06 12.21 35.37
C SER A 368 -10.60 13.63 35.27
N ARG A 369 -11.68 13.94 35.99
CA ARG A 369 -12.03 15.34 36.30
C ARG A 369 -10.94 15.83 37.23
N ALA A 370 -9.75 16.11 36.69
CA ALA A 370 -8.75 16.86 37.41
C ALA A 370 -9.34 18.26 37.61
N SER A 371 -9.44 18.60 38.88
CA SER A 371 -9.91 19.85 39.45
C SER A 371 -9.39 21.06 38.69
N LYS A 372 -10.26 22.07 38.60
CA LYS A 372 -9.97 23.47 38.27
C LYS A 372 -8.82 23.95 39.18
N GLY A 373 -7.58 23.80 38.72
CA GLY A 373 -6.36 24.18 39.43
C GLY A 373 -5.35 24.70 38.41
N THR A 374 -4.76 25.83 38.72
CA THR A 374 -3.79 26.62 37.95
C THR A 374 -2.72 25.78 37.23
N PRO A 375 -2.33 26.14 35.98
CA PRO A 375 -1.33 25.40 35.23
C PRO A 375 0.06 25.66 35.82
N THR A 376 0.67 24.63 36.40
CA THR A 376 2.12 24.57 36.64
C THR A 376 2.78 23.91 35.43
N HIS A 377 3.86 24.52 34.94
CA HIS A 377 4.46 24.30 33.61
C HIS A 377 5.23 22.98 33.43
N ASP A 378 5.14 22.04 34.39
CA ASP A 378 5.89 20.78 34.39
C ASP A 378 4.95 19.58 34.57
N SER A 379 4.23 19.21 33.52
CA SER A 379 3.55 17.91 33.47
C SER A 379 3.61 17.33 32.06
N PRO A 380 3.90 16.03 31.90
CA PRO A 380 4.10 15.44 30.58
C PRO A 380 2.80 15.48 29.80
N SER A 381 2.90 15.99 28.58
CA SER A 381 1.98 15.93 27.45
C SER A 381 0.72 15.10 27.70
N ALA A 382 -0.42 15.77 27.92
CA ALA A 382 -1.72 15.13 27.85
C ALA A 382 -1.85 14.46 26.47
N GLU A 383 -1.78 13.12 26.43
CA GLU A 383 -1.95 12.35 25.20
C GLU A 383 -3.27 12.77 24.55
N VAL A 384 -3.17 13.42 23.39
CA VAL A 384 -4.34 13.75 22.57
C VAL A 384 -5.01 12.42 22.26
N ALA A 385 -6.21 12.21 22.79
CA ALA A 385 -6.95 10.97 22.59
C ALA A 385 -7.15 10.75 21.08
N ILE A 386 -6.42 9.79 20.52
CA ILE A 386 -6.47 9.44 19.09
C ILE A 386 -7.80 8.73 18.84
N ASP A 387 -8.69 9.33 18.04
CA ASP A 387 -9.89 8.64 17.59
C ASP A 387 -9.65 7.93 16.26
N ILE A 388 -9.36 6.63 16.34
CA ILE A 388 -9.16 5.80 15.15
C ILE A 388 -10.47 5.38 14.46
N GLY A 389 -11.64 5.86 14.90
CA GLY A 389 -12.92 5.53 14.28
C GLY A 389 -13.26 4.03 14.33
N LYS A 390 -13.70 3.45 13.20
CA LYS A 390 -14.00 2.02 13.09
C LYS A 390 -12.73 1.22 12.77
N LEU A 391 -12.64 0.00 13.30
CA LEU A 391 -11.46 -0.85 13.15
C LEU A 391 -11.29 -1.47 11.77
N ASP A 392 -12.39 -1.66 11.03
CA ASP A 392 -12.34 -2.35 9.74
C ASP A 392 -11.54 -1.60 8.68
N ASP A 393 -11.64 -0.28 8.63
CA ASP A 393 -10.90 0.54 7.66
C ASP A 393 -9.37 0.32 7.83
N LEU A 394 -8.91 0.32 9.09
CA LEU A 394 -7.50 0.05 9.44
C LEU A 394 -7.10 -1.41 9.19
N ALA A 395 -7.97 -2.36 9.55
CA ALA A 395 -7.71 -3.77 9.30
C ALA A 395 -7.60 -4.08 7.80
N ASP A 396 -8.43 -3.44 6.98
CA ASP A 396 -8.52 -3.69 5.54
C ASP A 396 -7.25 -3.23 4.81
N CYS A 397 -6.76 -2.01 5.10
CA CYS A 397 -5.52 -1.52 4.48
C CYS A 397 -4.29 -2.34 4.88
N LEU A 398 -4.21 -2.82 6.13
CA LEU A 398 -3.11 -3.66 6.61
C LEU A 398 -3.18 -5.07 6.03
N LEU A 399 -4.35 -5.71 6.07
CA LEU A 399 -4.57 -7.02 5.45
C LEU A 399 -4.22 -6.99 3.97
N GLN A 400 -4.67 -5.98 3.24
CA GLN A 400 -4.35 -5.80 1.82
C GLN A 400 -2.83 -5.79 1.58
N GLY A 401 -2.08 -5.02 2.38
CA GLY A 401 -0.63 -4.91 2.27
C GLY A 401 0.08 -6.24 2.52
N VAL A 402 -0.22 -6.91 3.64
CA VAL A 402 0.38 -8.21 3.99
C VAL A 402 0.02 -9.28 2.97
N THR A 403 -1.24 -9.32 2.52
CA THR A 403 -1.70 -10.27 1.49
C THR A 403 -0.90 -10.12 0.21
N TRP A 404 -0.67 -8.89 -0.23
CA TRP A 404 0.09 -8.64 -1.45
C TRP A 404 1.55 -9.11 -1.32
N ILE A 405 2.17 -8.91 -0.15
CA ILE A 405 3.53 -9.39 0.13
C ILE A 405 3.57 -10.93 0.02
N GLU A 406 2.65 -11.63 0.69
CA GLU A 406 2.59 -13.10 0.64
C GLU A 406 2.34 -13.61 -0.78
N TRP A 407 1.52 -12.89 -1.57
CA TRP A 407 1.34 -13.20 -2.99
C TRP A 407 2.64 -13.06 -3.78
N GLN A 408 3.42 -12.00 -3.57
CA GLN A 408 4.70 -11.83 -4.27
C GLN A 408 5.73 -12.87 -3.85
N GLU A 409 5.85 -13.16 -2.55
CA GLU A 409 6.75 -14.22 -2.07
C GLU A 409 6.38 -15.59 -2.65
N MET A 410 5.08 -15.88 -2.75
CA MET A 410 4.61 -17.11 -3.39
C MET A 410 4.90 -17.13 -4.89
N ARG A 411 4.76 -16.01 -5.59
CA ARG A 411 5.14 -15.88 -7.01
C ARG A 411 6.62 -16.19 -7.18
N GLU A 412 7.49 -15.57 -6.39
CA GLU A 412 8.93 -15.79 -6.42
C GLU A 412 9.29 -17.26 -6.11
N ARG A 413 8.62 -17.86 -5.12
CA ARG A 413 8.80 -19.28 -4.76
C ARG A 413 8.43 -20.21 -5.89
N ILE A 414 7.29 -19.99 -6.57
CA ILE A 414 6.87 -20.84 -7.70
C ILE A 414 7.84 -20.68 -8.88
N VAL A 415 8.32 -19.48 -9.15
CA VAL A 415 9.31 -19.24 -10.23
C VAL A 415 10.63 -19.96 -9.92
N ARG A 416 11.08 -19.94 -8.66
CA ARG A 416 12.34 -20.56 -8.23
C ARG A 416 12.25 -22.09 -8.12
N ASP A 417 11.21 -22.59 -7.44
CA ASP A 417 11.13 -23.99 -6.99
C ASP A 417 10.19 -24.84 -7.88
N GLY A 418 9.44 -24.20 -8.79
CA GLY A 418 8.53 -24.87 -9.72
C GLY A 418 7.48 -25.73 -8.99
N PRO A 419 7.29 -27.00 -9.39
CA PRO A 419 6.35 -27.92 -8.73
C PRO A 419 6.58 -28.10 -7.22
N LYS A 420 7.83 -27.98 -6.74
CA LYS A 420 8.15 -28.17 -5.32
C LYS A 420 7.57 -27.07 -4.43
N ALA A 421 7.29 -25.89 -5.00
CA ALA A 421 6.61 -24.82 -4.27
C ALA A 421 5.18 -25.20 -3.82
N LEU A 422 4.57 -26.19 -4.49
CA LEU A 422 3.18 -26.58 -4.25
C LEU A 422 2.99 -27.41 -2.98
N ASP A 423 4.06 -27.99 -2.41
CA ASP A 423 3.98 -28.76 -1.17
C ASP A 423 3.58 -27.90 0.03
N LYS A 424 3.71 -26.57 -0.10
CA LYS A 424 3.36 -25.56 0.91
C LYS A 424 2.04 -24.81 0.60
N ILE A 425 1.22 -25.26 -0.37
CA ILE A 425 -0.07 -24.66 -0.78
C ILE A 425 -1.23 -25.66 -0.65
#